data_AF-A0A938MWN3-F1
#
_entry.id   AF-A0A938MWN3-F1
#
_cell.length_a   1.000
_cell.length_b   1.000
_cell.length_c   1.000
_cell.angle_alpha   90.00
_cell.angle_beta   90.00
_cell.angle_gamma   90.00
#
_symmetry.space_group_name_H-M   'P 1'
#
loop_
_entity.id
_entity.type
_entity.pdbx_description
1 polymer ?
#
loop_
_entity_poly.entity_id
_entity_poly.type
_entity_poly.pdbx_seq_one_letter_code
_entity_poly.pdbx_strand_id
1 'polypeptide(L)' 'MDITSAIHEASSLPIPDRVRFVQAVWDSLPDDVGVSLSQGQIAEITRRLDAHHADPSSAISRDELVARLGNGK' A
#
# COMPACT_ATOMS: atom_id res chain seq x y z
N MET A 1 3.21 2.96 -25.26
CA MET A 1 3.48 4.00 -24.26
C MET A 1 4.55 3.44 -23.33
N ASP A 2 5.63 4.19 -23.05
CA ASP A 2 6.63 3.79 -22.06
C ASP A 2 6.13 4.11 -20.63
N ILE A 3 6.61 3.37 -19.63
CA ILE A 3 6.21 3.55 -18.23
C ILE A 3 6.51 4.97 -17.72
N THR A 4 7.60 5.58 -18.20
CA THR A 4 7.96 6.96 -17.83
C THR A 4 6.91 7.95 -18.33
N SER A 5 6.43 7.77 -19.56
CA SER A 5 5.36 8.60 -20.14
C SER A 5 4.03 8.40 -19.42
N ALA A 6 3.68 7.15 -19.09
CA ALA A 6 2.46 6.84 -18.34
C ALA A 6 2.46 7.50 -16.94
N ILE A 7 3.60 7.46 -16.24
CA ILE A 7 3.76 8.11 -14.92
C ILE A 7 3.65 9.64 -15.05
N HIS A 8 4.26 10.23 -16.09
CA HIS A 8 4.19 11.66 -16.33
C HIS A 8 2.74 12.11 -16.60
N GLU A 9 2.02 11.39 -17.44
CA GLU A 9 0.60 11.66 -17.73
C GLU A 9 -0.26 11.50 -16.48
N ALA A 10 -0.11 10.41 -15.73
CA ALA A 10 -0.83 10.21 -14.47
C ALA A 10 -0.52 11.34 -13.46
N SER A 11 0.72 11.79 -13.39
CA SER A 11 1.14 12.88 -12.50
C SER A 11 0.57 14.24 -12.88
N SER A 12 0.02 14.40 -14.08
CA SER A 12 -0.66 15.64 -14.52
C SER A 12 -2.15 15.69 -14.14
N LEU A 13 -2.75 14.55 -13.77
CA LEU A 13 -4.16 14.46 -13.40
C LEU A 13 -4.46 15.18 -12.07
N PRO A 14 -5.73 15.56 -11.80
CA PRO A 14 -6.17 15.93 -10.45
C PRO A 14 -5.91 14.79 -9.44
N ILE A 15 -5.64 15.13 -8.17
CA ILE A 15 -5.33 14.15 -7.12
C ILE A 15 -6.34 12.98 -7.06
N PRO A 16 -7.68 13.21 -7.10
CA PRO A 16 -8.64 12.10 -7.09
C PRO A 16 -8.45 11.12 -8.25
N ASP A 17 -8.11 11.62 -9.44
CA ASP A 17 -7.93 10.81 -10.64
C ASP A 17 -6.58 10.10 -10.63
N ARG A 18 -5.55 10.65 -9.97
CA ARG A 18 -4.29 9.92 -9.70
C ARG A 18 -4.54 8.69 -8.84
N VAL A 19 -5.34 8.84 -7.78
CA VAL A 19 -5.69 7.72 -6.89
C VAL A 19 -6.47 6.66 -7.66
N ARG A 20 -7.47 7.06 -8.46
CA ARG A 20 -8.22 6.14 -9.33
C ARG A 20 -7.33 5.40 -10.33
N PHE A 21 -6.36 6.10 -10.93
CA PHE A 21 -5.40 5.50 -11.85
C PHE A 21 -4.55 4.43 -11.16
N VAL A 22 -3.96 4.75 -10.00
CA VAL A 22 -3.18 3.78 -9.21
C VAL A 22 -4.01 2.57 -8.85
N GLN A 23 -5.27 2.78 -8.43
CA GLN A 23 -6.17 1.69 -8.08
C GLN A 23 -6.54 0.83 -9.30
N ALA A 24 -6.83 1.42 -10.45
CA ALA A 24 -7.11 0.68 -11.67
C ALA A 24 -5.90 -0.16 -12.14
N VAL A 25 -4.68 0.35 -12.00
CA VAL A 25 -3.45 -0.42 -12.25
C VAL A 25 -3.35 -1.58 -11.28
N TRP A 26 -3.58 -1.34 -9.98
CA TRP A 26 -3.56 -2.38 -8.96
C TRP A 26 -4.60 -3.48 -9.21
N ASP A 27 -5.84 -3.11 -9.50
CA ASP A 27 -6.96 -4.03 -9.78
C ASP A 27 -6.76 -4.84 -11.07
N SER A 28 -5.86 -4.42 -11.95
CA SER A 28 -5.50 -5.15 -13.17
C SER A 28 -4.45 -6.25 -12.98
N LEU A 29 -3.80 -6.28 -11.82
CA LEU A 29 -2.80 -7.31 -11.50
C LEU A 29 -3.50 -8.63 -11.15
N PRO A 30 -2.93 -9.80 -11.54
CA PRO A 30 -3.46 -11.07 -11.10
C PRO A 30 -3.21 -11.31 -9.60
N ASP A 31 -4.08 -12.10 -8.96
CA ASP A 31 -3.98 -12.39 -7.52
C ASP A 31 -2.68 -13.14 -7.15
N ASP A 32 -2.06 -13.83 -8.10
CA ASP A 32 -0.88 -14.66 -7.94
C ASP A 32 0.40 -14.03 -8.53
N VAL A 33 0.53 -12.70 -8.48
CA VAL A 33 1.81 -12.05 -8.81
C VAL A 33 2.85 -12.47 -7.76
N GLY A 34 3.71 -13.42 -8.14
CA GLY A 34 4.86 -13.86 -7.35
C GLY A 34 5.92 -12.76 -7.25
N VAL A 35 5.66 -11.72 -6.46
CA VAL A 35 6.66 -10.72 -6.10
C VAL A 35 7.53 -11.32 -4.99
N SER A 36 8.72 -11.76 -5.35
CA SER A 36 9.72 -12.20 -4.37
C SER A 36 10.13 -11.03 -3.48
N LEU A 37 9.95 -11.17 -2.18
CA LEU A 37 10.44 -10.21 -1.21
C LEU A 37 11.97 -10.28 -1.12
N SER A 38 12.62 -9.13 -1.05
CA SER A 38 14.04 -9.06 -0.72
C SER A 38 14.28 -9.51 0.73
N GLN A 39 15.50 -9.94 1.03
CA GLN A 39 15.88 -10.34 2.40
C GLN A 39 15.67 -9.21 3.42
N GLY A 40 15.93 -7.96 3.01
CA GLY A 40 15.67 -6.80 3.87
C GLY A 40 14.19 -6.58 4.17
N GLN A 41 13.31 -6.81 3.18
CA GLN A 41 11.86 -6.72 3.38
C GLN A 41 11.35 -7.84 4.29
N ILE A 42 11.85 -9.07 4.10
CA ILE A 42 11.51 -10.21 4.97
C ILE A 42 11.94 -9.89 6.41
N ALA A 43 13.19 -9.43 6.61
CA ALA A 43 13.70 -9.08 7.93
C ALA A 43 12.84 -8.01 8.62
N GLU A 44 12.42 -6.97 7.90
CA GLU A 44 11.57 -5.92 8.48
C GLU A 44 10.17 -6.42 8.82
N ILE A 45 9.56 -7.23 7.94
CA ILE A 45 8.24 -7.82 8.21
C ILE A 45 8.31 -8.70 9.47
N THR A 46 9.31 -9.57 9.56
CA THR A 46 9.54 -10.43 10.74
C THR A 46 9.72 -9.59 11.99
N ARG A 47 10.57 -8.56 11.96
CA ARG A 47 10.81 -7.67 13.11
C ARG A 47 9.51 -7.00 13.60
N ARG A 48 8.64 -6.55 12.70
CA ARG A 48 7.35 -5.93 13.05
C ARG A 48 6.34 -6.95 13.60
N LEU A 49 6.32 -8.16 13.05
CA LEU A 49 5.48 -9.24 13.56
C LEU A 49 5.91 -9.67 14.96
N ASP A 50 7.20 -9.86 15.21
CA ASP A 50 7.73 -10.24 16.52
C ASP A 50 7.43 -9.18 17.59
N ALA A 51 7.58 -7.90 17.23
CA ALA A 51 7.22 -6.79 18.11
C ALA A 51 5.72 -6.78 18.45
N HIS A 52 4.86 -7.05 17.46
CA HIS A 52 3.42 -7.14 17.69
C HIS A 52 3.02 -8.39 18.50
N HIS A 53 3.68 -9.53 18.30
CA HIS A 53 3.44 -10.72 19.12
C HIS A 53 3.85 -10.52 20.58
N ALA A 54 4.93 -9.75 20.82
CA ALA A 54 5.36 -9.38 22.17
C ALA A 54 4.42 -8.36 22.83
N ASP A 55 3.81 -7.47 22.04
CA ASP A 55 2.80 -6.52 22.50
C ASP A 55 1.63 -6.40 21.49
N PRO A 56 0.57 -7.20 21.66
CA PRO A 56 -0.58 -7.16 20.76
C PRO A 56 -1.33 -5.82 20.79
N SER A 57 -1.17 -5.02 21.85
CA SER A 57 -1.82 -3.71 21.95
C SER A 57 -1.15 -2.64 21.08
N SER A 58 0.01 -2.95 20.49
CA SER A 58 0.72 -2.09 19.53
C SER A 58 -0.02 -1.87 18.21
N ALA A 59 -0.99 -2.73 17.88
CA ALA A 59 -1.83 -2.57 16.70
C ALA A 59 -3.17 -1.90 17.05
N ILE A 60 -3.70 -1.16 16.08
CA ILE A 60 -5.05 -0.60 16.17
C ILE A 60 -6.08 -1.54 15.56
N SER A 61 -7.33 -1.45 16.02
CA SER A 61 -8.43 -2.19 15.41
C SER A 61 -8.71 -1.68 13.98
N ARG A 62 -9.40 -2.50 13.17
CA ARG A 62 -9.86 -2.09 11.84
C ARG A 62 -10.78 -0.87 11.92
N ASP A 63 -11.66 -0.81 12.91
CA ASP A 63 -12.58 0.31 13.09
C ASP A 63 -11.84 1.61 13.42
N GLU A 64 -10.80 1.52 14.26
CA GLU A 64 -9.94 2.66 14.54
C GLU A 64 -9.13 3.10 13.32
N LEU A 65 -8.61 2.16 12.53
CA LEU A 65 -7.93 2.46 11.26
C LEU A 65 -8.87 3.23 10.31
N VAL A 66 -10.11 2.73 10.12
CA VAL A 66 -11.11 3.38 9.26
C VAL A 66 -11.46 4.77 9.78
N ALA A 67 -11.63 4.93 11.09
CA ALA A 67 -11.90 6.23 11.71
C ALA A 67 -10.75 7.22 11.47
N ARG A 68 -9.49 6.79 11.58
CA ARG A 68 -8.32 7.64 11.30
C ARG A 68 -8.26 8.06 9.83
N LEU A 69 -8.54 7.16 8.91
CA LEU A 69 -8.56 7.45 7.46
C LEU A 69 -9.73 8.38 7.09
N GLY A 70 -10.91 8.18 7.68
CA GLY A 70 -12.08 9.04 7.44
C GLY A 70 -11.98 10.44 8.04
N ASN A 71 -11.11 10.63 9.04
CA ASN A 71 -10.86 11.91 9.71
C ASN A 71 -9.63 12.66 9.16
N GLY A 72 -8.90 12.09 8.20
CA GLY A 72 -7.82 12.78 7.49
C GLY A 72 -8.40 13.82 6.55
N LYS A 73 -8.47 15.08 7.01
CA LYS A 73 -8.61 16.26 6.14
C LYS A 73 -7.36 16.47 5.30
#